data_AF-A0A392P9I4-F1
#
_entry.id   AF-A0A392P9I4-F1
#
_cell.length_a   1.000
_cell.length_b   1.000
_cell.length_c   1.000
_cell.angle_alpha   90.00
_cell.angle_beta   90.00
_cell.angle_gamma   90.00
#
_symmetry.space_group_name_H-M   'P 1'
#
loop_
_entity.id
_entity.type
_entity.pdbx_description
1 polymer ?
#
loop_
_entity_poly.entity_id
_entity_poly.type
_entity_poly.pdbx_seq_one_letter_code
_entity_poly.pdbx_strand_id
1 'polypeptide(L)'
;MHCKLVFKKKLFRESDEAVTDPMFLQLSYVQLQHDYILGNYPVGKDDAAQLSALQILAEIGSVSTPETCANWNSLLERFLPRQLSMTRAKREWEFDIISRYHSLNVMCNTE
;
A
#
# COMPACT_ATOMS: atom_id res chain seq x y z
N MET A 1 20.28 -21.82 -18.06
CA MET A 1 19.65 -20.50 -18.26
C MET A 1 18.13 -20.71 -18.24
N HIS A 2 17.40 -20.10 -17.32
CA HIS A 2 15.94 -20.18 -17.29
C HIS A 2 15.35 -18.90 -17.88
N CYS A 3 14.65 -19.02 -19.00
CA CYS A 3 13.90 -17.92 -19.57
C CYS A 3 12.58 -17.79 -18.79
N LYS A 4 12.36 -16.66 -18.11
CA LYS A 4 11.13 -16.38 -17.37
C LYS A 4 10.34 -15.31 -18.10
N LEU A 5 9.17 -15.69 -18.61
CA LEU A 5 8.21 -14.74 -19.15
C LEU A 5 7.36 -14.20 -18.00
N VAL A 6 7.18 -12.88 -17.95
CA VAL A 6 6.32 -12.22 -16.97
C VAL A 6 5.32 -11.38 -17.75
N PHE A 7 4.04 -11.66 -17.55
CA PHE A 7 2.98 -10.81 -18.06
C PHE A 7 2.90 -9.56 -17.17
N LYS A 8 3.20 -8.39 -17.73
CA LYS A 8 3.15 -7.09 -17.04
C LYS A 8 2.40 -6.08 -17.90
N LYS A 9 1.60 -5.24 -17.25
CA LYS A 9 0.97 -4.09 -17.87
C LYS A 9 2.06 -3.09 -18.28
N LYS A 10 2.14 -2.76 -19.56
CA LYS A 10 3.18 -1.87 -20.11
C LYS A 10 2.69 -0.44 -20.34
N LEU A 11 1.38 -0.28 -20.53
CA LEU A 11 0.73 1.01 -20.75
C LEU A 11 -0.25 1.25 -19.61
N PHE A 12 -0.06 2.35 -18.90
CA PHE A 12 -0.98 2.87 -17.90
C PHE A 12 -1.73 4.04 -18.52
N ARG A 13 -3.06 4.04 -18.44
CA ARG A 13 -3.90 5.17 -18.86
C ARG A 13 -3.98 6.16 -17.70
N GLU A 14 -4.34 7.41 -18.00
CA GLU A 14 -4.56 8.43 -16.96
C GLU A 14 -5.75 8.07 -16.04
N SER A 15 -6.76 7.37 -16.56
CA SER A 15 -7.82 6.75 -15.75
C SER A 15 -8.23 5.39 -16.31
N ASP A 16 -8.36 4.42 -15.41
CA ASP A 16 -8.88 3.07 -15.67
C ASP A 16 -10.18 2.82 -14.89
N GLU A 17 -10.91 3.87 -14.50
CA GLU A 17 -12.13 3.79 -13.66
C GLU A 17 -13.23 2.89 -14.23
N ALA A 18 -13.26 2.75 -15.56
CA ALA A 18 -14.21 1.87 -16.25
C ALA A 18 -13.83 0.38 -16.20
N VAL A 19 -12.64 0.02 -15.72
CA VAL A 19 -12.17 -1.36 -15.66
C VAL A 19 -12.53 -1.98 -14.32
N THR A 20 -13.59 -2.79 -14.33
CA THR A 20 -14.09 -3.50 -13.14
C THR A 20 -13.65 -4.97 -13.09
N ASP A 21 -12.88 -5.44 -14.08
CA ASP A 21 -12.38 -6.82 -14.12
C ASP A 21 -11.45 -7.12 -12.93
N PRO A 22 -11.79 -8.07 -12.04
CA PRO A 22 -11.01 -8.33 -10.83
C PRO A 22 -9.57 -8.77 -11.11
N MET A 23 -9.34 -9.52 -12.20
CA MET A 23 -8.00 -9.99 -12.55
C MET A 23 -7.12 -8.83 -13.01
N PHE A 24 -7.66 -7.93 -13.83
CA PHE A 24 -6.98 -6.71 -14.25
C PHE A 24 -6.61 -5.82 -13.07
N LEU A 25 -7.54 -5.61 -12.14
CA LEU A 25 -7.31 -4.81 -10.93
C LEU A 25 -6.21 -5.44 -10.07
N GLN A 26 -6.29 -6.75 -9.83
CA GLN A 26 -5.30 -7.47 -9.04
C GLN A 26 -3.90 -7.41 -9.66
N LEU A 27 -3.78 -7.71 -10.96
CA LEU A 27 -2.49 -7.69 -11.66
C LEU A 27 -1.89 -6.28 -11.71
N SER A 28 -2.73 -5.26 -11.92
CA SER A 28 -2.30 -3.86 -11.88
C SER A 28 -1.80 -3.47 -10.50
N TYR A 29 -2.55 -3.83 -9.45
CA TYR A 29 -2.18 -3.54 -8.06
C TYR A 29 -0.86 -4.18 -7.67
N VAL A 30 -0.67 -5.49 -7.88
CA VAL A 30 0.58 -6.17 -7.48
C VAL A 30 1.80 -5.65 -8.23
N GLN A 31 1.63 -5.23 -9.49
CA GLN A 31 2.71 -4.63 -10.26
C GLN A 31 3.07 -3.25 -9.74
N LEU A 32 2.07 -2.38 -9.52
CA LEU A 32 2.27 -1.03 -8.99
C LEU A 32 2.88 -1.06 -7.58
N GLN A 33 2.36 -1.93 -6.71
CA GLN A 33 2.89 -2.12 -5.37
C GLN A 33 4.36 -2.53 -5.41
N HIS A 34 4.72 -3.51 -6.23
CA HIS A 34 6.11 -3.94 -6.35
C HIS A 34 7.03 -2.78 -6.77
N ASP A 35 6.64 -2.03 -7.79
CA ASP A 35 7.43 -0.90 -8.28
C ASP A 35 7.48 0.25 -7.25
N TYR A 36 6.42 0.46 -6.49
CA TYR A 36 6.35 1.40 -5.36
C TYR A 36 7.30 1.02 -4.23
N ILE A 37 7.33 -0.24 -3.81
CA ILE A 37 8.22 -0.71 -2.72
C ILE A 37 9.70 -0.59 -3.12
N LEU A 38 10.02 -0.75 -4.40
CA LEU A 38 11.36 -0.50 -4.94
C LEU A 38 11.71 0.99 -5.03
N GLY A 39 10.75 1.89 -4.83
CA GLY A 39 10.93 3.34 -4.95
C GLY A 39 11.08 3.81 -6.39
N ASN A 40 10.46 3.11 -7.34
CA ASN A 40 10.47 3.51 -8.75
C ASN A 40 9.51 4.68 -9.03
N TYR A 41 8.68 5.08 -8.06
CA TYR A 41 7.79 6.22 -8.14
C TYR A 41 8.22 7.31 -7.14
N PRO A 42 8.24 8.59 -7.55
CA PRO A 42 8.46 9.69 -6.62
C PRO A 42 7.25 9.77 -5.68
N VAL A 43 7.50 9.60 -4.38
CA VAL A 43 6.45 9.69 -3.35
C VAL A 43 6.96 10.43 -2.12
N GLY A 44 6.16 11.36 -1.60
CA GLY A 44 6.44 12.08 -0.36
C GLY A 44 6.22 11.22 0.88
N LYS A 45 6.66 11.68 2.05
CA LYS A 45 6.47 10.95 3.31
C LYS A 45 4.98 10.83 3.68
N ASP A 46 4.22 11.91 3.50
CA ASP A 46 2.79 11.95 3.82
C ASP A 46 1.98 11.05 2.89
N ASP A 47 2.26 11.11 1.59
CA ASP A 47 1.62 10.23 0.59
C ASP A 47 1.96 8.77 0.86
N ALA A 48 3.21 8.47 1.21
CA ALA A 48 3.62 7.12 1.56
C ALA A 48 2.90 6.60 2.80
N ALA A 49 2.74 7.43 3.84
CA ALA A 49 1.98 7.08 5.03
C ALA A 49 0.51 6.80 4.69
N GLN A 50 -0.11 7.63 3.86
CA GLN A 50 -1.48 7.46 3.40
C GLN A 50 -1.66 6.17 2.58
N LEU A 51 -0.77 5.92 1.62
CA LEU A 51 -0.79 4.72 0.78
C LEU A 51 -0.54 3.45 1.60
N SER A 52 0.35 3.49 2.59
CA SER A 52 0.56 2.36 3.49
C SER A 52 -0.70 2.09 4.33
N ALA A 53 -1.36 3.12 4.84
CA ALA A 53 -2.62 2.97 5.59
C ALA A 53 -3.72 2.33 4.75
N LEU A 54 -3.90 2.78 3.49
CA LEU A 54 -4.86 2.20 2.54
C LEU A 54 -4.57 0.73 2.24
N GLN A 55 -3.32 0.39 1.95
CA GLN A 55 -2.93 -0.98 1.64
C GLN A 55 -3.10 -1.91 2.85
N ILE A 56 -2.82 -1.42 4.06
CA ILE A 56 -3.04 -2.18 5.29
C ILE A 56 -4.53 -2.38 5.54
N LEU A 57 -5.36 -1.35 5.37
CA LEU A 57 -6.81 -1.46 5.46
C LEU A 57 -7.38 -2.48 4.49
N ALA A 58 -6.87 -2.52 3.26
CA ALA A 58 -7.26 -3.53 2.28
C ALA A 58 -6.81 -4.96 2.67
N GLU A 59 -5.68 -5.11 3.36
CA GLU A 59 -5.14 -6.43 3.76
C GLU A 59 -5.81 -6.97 5.04
N ILE A 60 -5.98 -6.16 6.08
CA ILE A 60 -6.48 -6.59 7.39
C ILE A 60 -7.96 -6.29 7.62
N GLY A 61 -8.59 -5.51 6.73
CA GLY A 61 -9.97 -5.04 6.89
C GLY A 61 -10.11 -3.94 7.95
N SER A 62 -11.36 -3.53 8.20
CA SER A 62 -11.73 -2.58 9.27
C SER A 62 -11.64 -3.25 10.63
N VAL A 63 -10.71 -2.80 11.48
CA VAL A 63 -10.57 -3.26 12.87
C VAL A 63 -10.52 -2.07 13.83
N SER A 64 -11.08 -2.25 15.04
CA SER A 64 -11.13 -1.21 16.07
C SER A 64 -9.79 -0.99 16.78
N THR A 65 -8.95 -2.02 16.87
CA THR A 65 -7.66 -2.00 17.57
C THR A 65 -6.51 -2.45 16.65
N PRO A 66 -6.20 -1.69 15.59
CA PRO A 66 -5.17 -2.05 14.63
C PRO A 66 -3.77 -2.13 15.26
N GLU A 67 -3.52 -1.41 16.37
CA GLU A 67 -2.26 -1.41 17.12
C GLU A 67 -1.89 -2.80 17.65
N THR A 68 -2.89 -3.55 18.13
CA THR A 68 -2.69 -4.85 18.80
C THR A 68 -2.96 -6.05 17.91
N CYS A 69 -3.72 -5.86 16.83
CA CYS A 69 -4.15 -6.96 15.97
C CYS A 69 -3.14 -7.30 14.87
N ALA A 70 -2.20 -6.41 14.55
CA ALA A 70 -1.32 -6.58 13.41
C ALA A 70 0.17 -6.52 13.76
N ASN A 71 0.98 -7.31 13.05
CA ASN A 71 2.43 -7.20 13.14
C ASN A 71 2.93 -6.02 12.29
N TRP A 72 2.94 -4.83 12.89
CA TRP A 72 3.33 -3.59 12.24
C TRP A 72 4.72 -3.62 11.62
N ASN A 73 5.69 -4.33 12.22
CA ASN A 73 7.01 -4.47 11.61
C ASN A 73 6.95 -5.13 10.22
N SER A 74 6.18 -6.21 10.09
CA SER A 74 5.99 -6.90 8.81
C SER A 74 5.15 -6.09 7.83
N LEU A 75 4.13 -5.37 8.31
CA LEU A 75 3.32 -4.50 7.45
C LEU A 75 4.13 -3.34 6.88
N LEU A 76 4.95 -2.67 7.70
CA LEU A 76 5.82 -1.59 7.24
C LEU A 76 6.85 -2.07 6.22
N GLU A 77 7.40 -3.27 6.40
CA GLU A 77 8.34 -3.84 5.42
C GLU A 77 7.68 -4.21 4.09
N ARG A 78 6.38 -4.51 4.09
CA ARG A 78 5.61 -4.90 2.90
C ARG A 78 4.98 -3.72 2.18
N PHE A 79 4.62 -2.65 2.89
CA PHE A 79 3.80 -1.55 2.37
C PHE A 79 4.51 -0.19 2.37
N LEU A 80 5.79 -0.12 2.75
CA LEU A 80 6.57 1.11 2.73
C LEU A 80 7.78 1.02 1.77
N PRO A 81 8.06 2.06 0.96
CA PRO A 81 9.24 2.07 0.11
C PRO A 81 10.52 1.98 0.93
N ARG A 82 11.45 1.14 0.47
CA ARG A 82 12.70 0.86 1.21
C ARG A 82 13.53 2.10 1.48
N GLN A 83 13.53 3.07 0.56
CA GLN A 83 14.25 4.33 0.77
C GLN A 83 13.61 5.19 1.86
N LEU A 84 12.28 5.19 1.96
CA LEU A 84 11.55 6.01 2.93
C LEU A 84 11.54 5.41 4.34
N SER A 85 11.64 4.09 4.46
CA SER A 85 11.63 3.40 5.77
C SER A 85 12.79 3.82 6.66
N MET A 86 13.89 4.26 6.05
CA MET A 86 15.09 4.73 6.75
C MET A 86 15.05 6.22 7.10
N THR A 87 14.06 6.98 6.61
CA THR A 87 14.00 8.44 6.78
C THR A 87 13.45 8.92 8.13
N ARG A 88 12.80 8.03 8.88
CA ARG A 88 12.33 8.26 10.25
C ARG A 88 12.27 6.95 11.02
N ALA A 89 12.14 7.01 12.34
CA ALA A 89 12.08 5.82 13.18
C ALA A 89 10.85 4.96 12.83
N LYS A 90 10.97 3.63 12.90
CA LYS A 90 9.86 2.70 12.62
C LYS A 90 8.60 3.02 13.45
N ARG A 91 8.76 3.39 14.72
CA ARG A 91 7.65 3.78 15.60
C ARG A 91 6.93 5.06 15.15
N GLU A 92 7.65 6.01 14.56
CA GLU A 92 7.04 7.22 14.02
C GLU A 92 6.24 6.92 12.74
N TRP A 93 6.75 5.99 11.90
CA TRP A 93 5.99 5.46 10.77
C TRP A 93 4.70 4.78 11.24
N GLU A 94 4.82 3.88 12.21
CA GLU A 94 3.71 3.13 12.79
C GLU A 94 2.62 4.07 13.33
N PHE A 95 2.99 5.06 14.17
CA PHE A 95 2.03 5.99 14.75
C PHE A 95 1.26 6.82 13.70
N ASP A 96 1.97 7.37 12.70
CA ASP A 96 1.37 8.18 11.64
C ASP A 96 0.45 7.34 10.74
N ILE A 97 0.88 6.13 10.37
CA ILE A 97 0.07 5.22 9.55
C ILE A 97 -1.18 4.75 10.31
N ILE A 98 -1.08 4.44 11.60
CA ILE A 98 -2.22 4.07 12.45
C ILE A 98 -3.23 5.23 12.52
N SER A 99 -2.75 6.46 12.71
CA SER A 99 -3.61 7.64 12.74
C SER A 99 -4.42 7.77 11.44
N ARG A 100 -3.77 7.61 10.28
CA ARG A 100 -4.42 7.66 8.96
C ARG A 100 -5.35 6.48 8.71
N TYR A 101 -4.96 5.29 9.17
CA TYR A 101 -5.79 4.09 9.10
C TYR A 101 -7.13 4.32 9.83
N HIS A 102 -7.10 4.89 11.04
CA HIS A 102 -8.33 5.21 11.77
C HIS A 102 -9.21 6.20 11.01
N SER A 103 -8.62 7.25 10.42
CA SER A 103 -9.37 8.21 9.60
C SER A 103 -10.02 7.54 8.37
N LEU A 104 -9.32 6.62 7.71
CA LEU A 104 -9.84 5.84 6.59
C LEU A 104 -10.94 4.86 7.03
N ASN A 105 -10.76 4.23 8.17
CA ASN A 105 -11.71 3.27 8.69
C ASN A 105 -13.07 3.94 8.99
N VAL A 106 -13.07 5.14 9.58
CA VAL A 106 -14.29 5.92 9.81
C VAL A 106 -15.05 6.17 8.50
N MET A 107 -14.34 6.53 7.42
CA MET A 107 -14.97 6.78 6.11
C MET A 107 -15.60 5.51 5.51
N CYS A 108 -14.95 4.35 5.68
CA CYS A 108 -15.43 3.07 5.14
C CYS A 108 -16.68 2.53 5.88
N ASN A 109 -16.83 2.84 7.18
CA ASN A 109 -17.98 2.37 7.98
C ASN A 109 -19.21 3.30 7.88
N THR A 110 -19.13 4.40 7.13
CA THR A 110 -20.24 5.33 6.91
C THR A 110 -21.06 5.05 5.63
N GLU A 111 -20.71 4.00 4.87
CA GLU A 111 -21.50 3.47 3.75
C GLU A 111 -22.28 2.21 4.16
#